data_AF-A0A967CDI7-F1
#
_entry.id   AF-A0A967CDI7-F1
#
_cell.length_a   1.000
_cell.length_b   1.000
_cell.length_c   1.000
_cell.angle_alpha   90.00
_cell.angle_beta   90.00
_cell.angle_gamma   90.00
#
_symmetry.space_group_name_H-M   'P 1'
#
loop_
_entity.id
_entity.type
_entity.pdbx_description
1 polymer ?
#
loop_
_entity_poly.entity_id
_entity_poly.type
_entity_poly.pdbx_seq_one_letter_code
_entity_poly.pdbx_strand_id
1 'polypeptide(L)'
;MQKIADEAQVPKATLLYHFKSKTVLYQRVLETILSAWDEGFEELTIDAEPQTFFRRLIDTKIASVRTDPLASKLFAQEIIQGAPHLDVHLSQQVKPWFRRQISILEQWMDEGKIRRTDPTRLIFLIWAATQHYADFQAQVLTLMNRQEFDAELATDTSTFL
;
A
#
# COMPACT_ATOMS: atom_id res chain seq x y z
N MET A 1 -5.71 -23.64 5.51
CA MET A 1 -7.01 -23.51 6.20
C MET A 1 -6.92 -23.88 7.66
N GLN A 2 -6.55 -25.11 8.05
CA GLN A 2 -6.50 -25.50 9.47
C GLN A 2 -5.62 -24.55 10.30
N LYS A 3 -4.36 -24.35 9.92
CA LYS A 3 -3.46 -23.39 10.59
C LYS A 3 -4.04 -21.98 10.75
N ILE A 4 -4.76 -21.47 9.74
CA ILE A 4 -5.36 -20.13 9.80
C ILE A 4 -6.52 -20.11 10.81
N ALA A 5 -7.32 -21.18 10.86
CA ALA A 5 -8.38 -21.34 11.84
C ALA A 5 -7.84 -21.43 13.27
N ASP A 6 -6.75 -22.16 13.47
CA ASP A 6 -6.11 -22.32 14.77
C ASP A 6 -5.58 -20.96 15.29
N GLU A 7 -4.86 -20.21 14.45
CA GLU A 7 -4.35 -18.87 14.79
C GLU A 7 -5.48 -17.86 15.04
N ALA A 8 -6.55 -17.93 14.25
CA ALA A 8 -7.72 -17.07 14.41
C ALA A 8 -8.68 -17.53 15.53
N GLN A 9 -8.37 -18.64 16.22
CA GLN A 9 -9.19 -19.24 17.28
C GLN A 9 -10.64 -19.51 16.86
N VAL A 10 -10.85 -19.92 15.60
CA VAL A 10 -12.18 -20.26 15.05
C VAL A 10 -12.19 -21.67 14.46
N PRO A 11 -13.34 -22.38 14.46
CA PRO A 11 -13.44 -23.66 13.78
C PRO A 11 -13.13 -23.54 12.28
N LYS A 12 -12.38 -24.50 11.72
CA LYS A 12 -12.12 -24.59 10.28
C LYS A 12 -13.41 -24.58 9.45
N ALA A 13 -14.49 -25.19 9.97
CA ALA A 13 -15.80 -25.19 9.33
C ALA A 13 -16.36 -23.76 9.15
N THR A 14 -16.16 -22.88 10.13
CA THR A 14 -16.55 -21.46 10.06
C THR A 14 -15.81 -20.74 8.93
N LEU A 15 -14.49 -20.91 8.83
CA LEU A 15 -13.73 -20.30 7.72
C LEU A 15 -14.18 -20.85 6.35
N LEU A 16 -14.46 -22.14 6.23
CA LEU A 16 -14.94 -22.73 4.99
C LEU A 16 -16.36 -22.28 4.64
N TYR A 17 -17.20 -22.03 5.64
CA TYR A 17 -18.54 -21.46 5.43
C TYR A 17 -18.47 -20.07 4.80
N HIS A 18 -17.60 -19.19 5.32
CA HIS A 18 -17.49 -17.81 4.81
C HIS A 18 -16.68 -17.69 3.52
N PHE A 19 -15.56 -18.40 3.42
CA PHE A 19 -14.59 -18.18 2.34
C PHE A 19 -14.55 -19.33 1.32
N LYS A 20 -15.17 -20.48 1.57
CA LYS A 20 -15.21 -21.68 0.68
C LYS A 20 -13.85 -22.35 0.43
N SER A 21 -12.77 -21.60 0.20
CA SER A 21 -11.42 -22.11 -0.06
C SER A 21 -10.32 -21.17 0.44
N LYS A 22 -9.08 -21.67 0.50
CA LYS A 22 -7.91 -20.85 0.84
C LYS A 22 -7.67 -19.76 -0.20
N THR A 23 -7.92 -20.05 -1.48
CA THR A 23 -7.73 -19.09 -2.57
C THR A 23 -8.70 -17.92 -2.47
N VAL A 24 -9.96 -18.17 -2.17
CA VAL A 24 -10.95 -17.10 -1.98
C VAL A 24 -10.63 -16.28 -0.73
N LEU A 25 -10.23 -16.93 0.37
CA LEU A 25 -9.74 -16.20 1.55
C LEU A 25 -8.53 -15.31 1.21
N TYR A 26 -7.58 -15.85 0.44
CA TYR A 26 -6.40 -15.10 0.01
C TYR A 26 -6.76 -13.88 -0.85
N GLN A 27 -7.68 -14.04 -1.81
CA GLN A 27 -8.22 -12.93 -2.59
C GLN A 27 -8.87 -11.87 -1.70
N ARG A 28 -9.67 -12.27 -0.70
CA ARG A 28 -10.28 -11.31 0.24
C ARG A 28 -9.25 -10.55 1.06
N VAL A 29 -8.18 -11.19 1.50
CA VAL A 29 -7.08 -10.51 2.21
C VAL A 29 -6.43 -9.48 1.29
N LEU A 30 -6.14 -9.83 0.04
CA LEU A 30 -5.54 -8.90 -0.92
C LEU A 30 -6.48 -7.72 -1.26
N GLU A 31 -7.78 -7.99 -1.41
CA GLU A 31 -8.81 -6.94 -1.58
C GLU A 31 -8.83 -5.99 -0.38
N THR A 32 -8.78 -6.51 0.85
CA THR A 32 -8.72 -5.68 2.07
C THR A 32 -7.46 -4.81 2.11
N ILE A 33 -6.30 -5.35 1.72
CA ILE A 33 -5.04 -4.59 1.65
C ILE A 33 -5.17 -3.44 0.63
N LEU A 34 -5.76 -3.72 -0.54
CA LEU A 34 -5.96 -2.71 -1.58
C LEU A 34 -6.93 -1.60 -1.13
N SER A 35 -8.02 -1.94 -0.45
CA SER A 35 -8.96 -0.94 0.08
C SER A 35 -8.32 -0.05 1.16
N ALA A 36 -7.43 -0.58 1.99
CA ALA A 36 -6.72 0.23 2.99
C ALA A 36 -5.75 1.25 2.35
N TRP A 37 -5.30 1.02 1.12
CA TRP A 37 -4.43 1.97 0.42
C TRP A 37 -5.17 3.17 -0.15
N ASP A 38 -6.50 3.10 -0.28
CA ASP A 38 -7.33 4.24 -0.64
C ASP A 38 -7.25 5.35 0.43
N GLU A 39 -7.11 4.99 1.70
CA GLU A 39 -7.11 5.91 2.86
C GLU A 39 -6.05 7.03 2.77
N GLY A 40 -4.92 6.78 2.10
CA GLY A 40 -3.88 7.79 1.89
C GLY A 40 -4.19 8.79 0.76
N PHE A 41 -5.09 8.44 -0.15
CA PHE A 41 -5.47 9.23 -1.33
C PHE A 41 -6.87 9.85 -1.22
N GLU A 42 -7.62 9.59 -0.14
CA GLU A 42 -8.94 10.19 0.11
C GLU A 42 -8.91 11.73 0.06
N GLU A 43 -7.77 12.31 0.43
CA GLU A 43 -7.59 13.77 0.47
C GLU A 43 -7.04 14.35 -0.84
N LEU A 44 -6.75 13.50 -1.83
CA LEU A 44 -6.35 13.97 -3.14
C LEU A 44 -7.57 14.57 -3.84
N THR A 45 -7.68 15.88 -3.74
CA THR A 45 -8.73 16.69 -4.35
C THR A 45 -8.09 17.87 -5.07
N ILE A 46 -8.82 18.48 -6.02
CA ILE A 46 -8.30 19.61 -6.81
C ILE A 46 -7.92 20.79 -5.91
N ASP A 47 -8.69 21.01 -4.85
CA ASP A 47 -8.52 22.11 -3.91
C ASP A 47 -7.52 21.83 -2.78
N ALA A 48 -7.03 20.60 -2.65
CA ALA A 48 -6.04 20.28 -1.64
C ALA A 48 -4.67 20.90 -1.95
N GLU A 49 -3.95 21.29 -0.89
CA GLU A 49 -2.59 21.81 -0.99
C GLU A 49 -1.59 20.67 -1.25
N PRO A 50 -0.84 20.66 -2.38
CA PRO A 50 -0.04 19.51 -2.76
C PRO A 50 1.03 19.13 -1.74
N GLN A 51 1.69 20.12 -1.13
CA GLN A 51 2.73 19.86 -0.13
C GLN A 51 2.16 19.12 1.08
N THR A 52 1.02 19.58 1.60
CA THR A 52 0.31 18.95 2.72
C THR A 52 -0.14 17.55 2.35
N PHE A 53 -0.70 17.38 1.15
CA PHE A 53 -1.12 16.09 0.64
C PHE A 53 0.04 15.09 0.56
N PHE A 54 1.15 15.44 -0.11
CA PHE A 54 2.29 14.52 -0.26
C PHE A 54 2.94 14.18 1.08
N ARG A 55 3.09 15.15 1.99
CA ARG A 55 3.60 14.92 3.35
C ARG A 55 2.75 13.88 4.07
N ARG A 56 1.43 14.08 4.10
CA ARG A 56 0.50 13.14 4.74
C ARG A 56 0.49 11.78 4.07
N LEU A 57 0.53 11.73 2.73
CA LEU A 57 0.58 10.46 1.99
C LEU A 57 1.82 9.65 2.38
N ILE A 58 2.99 10.28 2.45
CA ILE A 58 4.25 9.64 2.88
C ILE A 58 4.15 9.20 4.34
N ASP A 59 3.65 10.07 5.23
CA ASP A 59 3.48 9.75 6.66
C ASP A 59 2.57 8.53 6.87
N THR A 60 1.42 8.49 6.19
CA THR A 60 0.50 7.35 6.24
C THR A 60 1.14 6.07 5.71
N LYS A 61 1.83 6.15 4.55
CA LYS A 61 2.52 5.00 3.96
C LYS A 61 3.63 4.47 4.89
N ILE A 62 4.48 5.33 5.45
CA ILE A 62 5.54 4.91 6.37
C ILE A 62 4.96 4.40 7.70
N ALA A 63 3.88 4.97 8.21
CA ALA A 63 3.20 4.45 9.40
C ALA A 63 2.73 3.00 9.17
N SER A 64 2.20 2.68 7.98
CA SER A 64 1.76 1.33 7.62
C SER A 64 2.89 0.30 7.58
N VAL A 65 4.13 0.71 7.28
CA VAL A 65 5.32 -0.16 7.36
C VAL A 65 5.51 -0.70 8.78
N ARG A 66 5.19 0.10 9.80
CA ARG A 66 5.31 -0.30 11.20
C ARG A 66 4.11 -1.11 11.68
N THR A 67 2.89 -0.71 11.31
CA THR A 67 1.67 -1.31 11.85
C THR A 67 1.26 -2.59 11.13
N ASP A 68 1.50 -2.69 9.83
CA ASP A 68 1.18 -3.88 9.03
C ASP A 68 2.19 -4.13 7.88
N PRO A 69 3.45 -4.45 8.20
CA PRO A 69 4.45 -4.79 7.18
C PRO A 69 4.12 -6.07 6.40
N LEU A 70 3.26 -6.94 6.95
CA LEU A 70 2.89 -8.20 6.31
C LEU A 70 1.93 -7.97 5.15
N ALA A 71 1.03 -6.99 5.23
CA ALA A 71 0.19 -6.59 4.11
C ALA A 71 1.01 -6.18 2.88
N SER A 72 2.02 -5.31 3.06
CA SER A 72 2.90 -4.90 1.95
C SER A 72 3.62 -6.09 1.32
N LYS A 73 4.22 -6.95 2.15
CA LYS A 73 4.94 -8.16 1.68
C LYS A 73 4.01 -9.11 0.92
N LEU A 74 2.78 -9.32 1.42
CA LEU A 74 1.82 -10.21 0.80
C LEU A 74 1.38 -9.70 -0.57
N PHE A 75 1.12 -8.39 -0.67
CA PHE A 75 0.81 -7.73 -1.94
C PHE A 75 2.00 -7.80 -2.91
N ALA A 76 3.21 -7.47 -2.47
CA ALA A 76 4.40 -7.53 -3.30
C ALA A 76 4.66 -8.94 -3.85
N GLN A 77 4.48 -9.98 -3.04
CA GLN A 77 4.60 -11.37 -3.47
C GLN A 77 3.60 -11.73 -4.58
N GLU A 78 2.36 -11.29 -4.47
CA GLU A 78 1.33 -11.50 -5.49
C GLU A 78 1.70 -10.80 -6.81
N ILE A 79 2.16 -9.54 -6.74
CA ILE A 79 2.59 -8.79 -7.92
C ILE A 79 3.81 -9.43 -8.59
N ILE A 80 4.80 -9.88 -7.82
CA ILE A 80 6.00 -10.58 -8.33
C ILE A 80 5.62 -11.88 -9.07
N GLN A 81 4.57 -12.56 -8.63
CA GLN A 81 4.03 -13.76 -9.28
C GLN A 81 3.20 -13.45 -10.54
N GLY A 82 3.03 -12.18 -10.90
CA GLY A 82 2.24 -11.74 -12.05
C GLY A 82 0.75 -11.51 -11.74
N ALA A 83 0.40 -11.30 -10.47
CA ALA A 83 -0.95 -11.01 -10.00
C ALA A 83 -2.05 -12.04 -10.41
N PRO A 84 -1.80 -13.36 -10.35
CA PRO A 84 -2.75 -14.39 -10.81
C PRO A 84 -4.11 -14.35 -10.10
N HIS A 85 -4.18 -13.81 -8.89
CA HIS A 85 -5.39 -13.69 -8.08
C HIS A 85 -5.94 -12.26 -8.03
N LEU A 86 -5.23 -11.29 -8.60
CA LEU A 86 -5.60 -9.86 -8.60
C LEU A 86 -5.87 -9.26 -9.97
N ASP A 87 -5.59 -9.94 -11.10
CA ASP A 87 -5.71 -9.36 -12.45
C ASP A 87 -7.08 -8.67 -12.72
N VAL A 88 -8.18 -9.33 -12.38
CA VAL A 88 -9.53 -8.77 -12.52
C VAL A 88 -9.71 -7.54 -11.64
N HIS A 89 -9.22 -7.57 -10.39
CA HIS A 89 -9.36 -6.46 -9.46
C HIS A 89 -8.48 -5.26 -9.86
N LEU A 90 -7.24 -5.51 -10.31
CA LEU A 90 -6.34 -4.49 -10.83
C LEU A 90 -6.94 -3.78 -12.04
N SER A 91 -7.51 -4.55 -12.97
CA SER A 91 -8.09 -3.99 -14.20
C SER A 91 -9.41 -3.26 -13.97
N GLN A 92 -10.27 -3.75 -13.08
CA GLN A 92 -11.62 -3.21 -12.87
C GLN A 92 -11.74 -2.15 -11.76
N GLN A 93 -10.87 -2.18 -10.75
CA GLN A 93 -10.96 -1.28 -9.59
C GLN A 93 -9.76 -0.35 -9.51
N VAL A 94 -8.55 -0.92 -9.44
CA VAL A 94 -7.32 -0.15 -9.21
C VAL A 94 -7.01 0.76 -10.40
N LYS A 95 -7.12 0.27 -11.65
CA LYS A 95 -6.82 1.07 -12.84
C LYS A 95 -7.75 2.28 -13.02
N PRO A 96 -9.08 2.17 -12.90
CA PRO A 96 -9.96 3.33 -12.91
C PRO A 96 -9.69 4.31 -11.75
N TRP A 97 -9.47 3.80 -10.54
CA TRP A 97 -9.11 4.62 -9.39
C TRP A 97 -7.81 5.40 -9.64
N PHE A 98 -6.77 4.72 -10.11
CA PHE A 98 -5.46 5.31 -10.40
C PHE A 98 -5.58 6.43 -11.43
N ARG A 99 -6.36 6.23 -12.50
CA ARG A 99 -6.61 7.28 -13.51
C ARG A 99 -7.24 8.53 -12.93
N ARG A 100 -8.13 8.41 -11.93
CA ARG A 100 -8.69 9.60 -11.25
C ARG A 100 -7.62 10.37 -10.49
N GLN A 101 -6.75 9.68 -9.76
CA GLN A 101 -5.65 10.33 -9.03
C GLN A 101 -4.69 11.05 -9.99
N ILE A 102 -4.37 10.41 -11.12
CA ILE A 102 -3.56 11.03 -12.18
C ILE A 102 -4.20 12.33 -12.69
N SER A 103 -5.51 12.33 -12.95
CA SER A 103 -6.19 13.53 -13.46
C SER A 103 -6.16 14.73 -12.50
N ILE A 104 -6.11 14.48 -11.18
CA ILE A 104 -6.00 15.54 -10.17
C ILE A 104 -4.57 16.10 -10.15
N LEU A 105 -3.57 15.22 -10.20
CA LEU A 105 -2.17 15.63 -10.29
C LEU A 105 -1.88 16.43 -11.57
N GLU A 106 -2.47 16.04 -12.70
CA GLU A 106 -2.37 16.78 -13.96
C GLU A 106 -2.97 18.19 -13.84
N GLN A 107 -4.13 18.33 -13.18
CA GLN A 107 -4.72 19.65 -12.92
C GLN A 107 -3.84 20.51 -12.02
N TRP A 108 -3.26 19.96 -10.95
CA TRP A 108 -2.27 20.69 -10.14
C TRP A 108 -1.04 21.14 -10.95
N MET A 109 -0.62 20.34 -11.94
CA MET A 109 0.46 20.73 -12.85
C MET A 109 0.04 21.83 -13.82
N ASP A 110 -1.19 21.78 -14.34
CA ASP A 110 -1.75 22.80 -15.23
C ASP A 110 -1.95 24.14 -14.50
N GLU A 111 -2.32 24.10 -13.22
CA GLU A 111 -2.43 25.28 -12.34
C GLU A 111 -1.08 25.78 -11.81
N GLY A 112 0.01 25.07 -12.08
CA GLY A 112 1.35 25.43 -11.61
C GLY A 112 1.59 25.22 -10.11
N LYS A 113 0.69 24.52 -9.40
CA LYS A 113 0.84 24.15 -7.98
C LYS A 113 2.00 23.17 -7.75
N ILE A 114 2.26 22.31 -8.74
CA ILE A 114 3.43 21.41 -8.77
C ILE A 114 4.11 21.46 -10.14
N ARG A 115 5.40 21.07 -10.18
CA ARG A 115 6.16 20.96 -11.42
C ARG A 115 5.52 19.92 -12.36
N ARG A 116 5.35 20.30 -13.63
CA ARG A 116 4.92 19.37 -14.69
C ARG A 116 5.91 18.21 -14.86
N THR A 117 5.44 16.99 -14.69
CA THR A 117 6.22 15.75 -14.79
C THR A 117 5.30 14.59 -15.21
N ASP A 118 5.81 13.36 -15.26
CA ASP A 118 4.98 12.15 -15.40
C ASP A 118 4.32 11.80 -14.04
N PRO A 119 3.00 12.02 -13.87
CA PRO A 119 2.30 11.75 -12.61
C PRO A 119 2.24 10.25 -12.28
N THR A 120 2.27 9.37 -13.29
CA THR A 120 2.28 7.92 -13.09
C THR A 120 3.58 7.49 -12.42
N ARG A 121 4.71 7.96 -12.95
CA ARG A 121 6.03 7.69 -12.35
C ARG A 121 6.16 8.30 -10.97
N LEU A 122 5.59 9.49 -10.73
CA LEU A 122 5.60 10.12 -9.42
C LEU A 122 4.96 9.21 -8.36
N ILE A 123 3.74 8.71 -8.62
CA ILE A 123 3.06 7.81 -7.69
C ILE A 123 3.87 6.52 -7.48
N PHE A 124 4.40 5.93 -8.55
CA PHE A 124 5.22 4.72 -8.44
C PHE A 124 6.50 4.92 -7.62
N LEU A 125 7.15 6.09 -7.74
CA LEU A 125 8.33 6.41 -6.95
C LEU A 125 7.99 6.56 -5.46
N ILE A 126 6.87 7.22 -5.14
CA ILE A 126 6.41 7.35 -3.74
C ILE A 126 6.12 5.96 -3.16
N TRP A 127 5.39 5.11 -3.88
CA TRP A 127 5.10 3.75 -3.45
C TRP A 127 6.36 2.92 -3.29
N ALA A 128 7.26 2.94 -4.26
CA ALA A 128 8.51 2.18 -4.21
C ALA A 128 9.39 2.63 -3.03
N ALA A 129 9.56 3.93 -2.83
CA ALA A 129 10.37 4.47 -1.75
C ALA A 129 9.81 4.13 -0.37
N THR A 130 8.49 4.21 -0.19
CA THR A 130 7.85 3.94 1.11
C THR A 130 7.73 2.44 1.40
N GLN A 131 7.27 1.64 0.45
CA GLN A 131 7.06 0.20 0.64
C GLN A 131 8.36 -0.59 0.74
N HIS A 132 9.48 -0.06 0.23
CA HIS A 132 10.79 -0.66 0.39
C HIS A 132 11.11 -1.01 1.86
N TYR A 133 10.72 -0.13 2.79
CA TYR A 133 10.96 -0.29 4.22
C TYR A 133 10.14 -1.45 4.85
N ALA A 134 9.06 -1.90 4.20
CA ALA A 134 8.33 -3.11 4.58
C ALA A 134 8.83 -4.33 3.81
N ASP A 135 8.87 -4.26 2.48
CA ASP A 135 9.13 -5.41 1.61
C ASP A 135 10.55 -5.94 1.77
N PHE A 136 11.51 -5.02 1.94
CA PHE A 136 12.94 -5.30 2.12
C PHE A 136 13.40 -5.00 3.55
N GLN A 137 12.49 -5.04 4.53
CA GLN A 137 12.75 -4.67 5.92
C GLN A 137 13.99 -5.38 6.51
N ALA A 138 14.19 -6.66 6.21
CA ALA A 138 15.37 -7.40 6.70
C ALA A 138 16.69 -6.77 6.20
N GLN A 139 16.73 -6.33 4.94
CA GLN A 139 17.88 -5.64 4.35
C GLN A 139 18.05 -4.26 5.00
N VAL A 140 16.96 -3.48 5.08
CA VAL A 140 16.97 -2.13 5.67
C VAL A 140 17.51 -2.16 7.10
N LEU A 141 16.94 -3.00 7.97
CA LEU A 141 17.34 -3.08 9.38
C LEU A 141 18.79 -3.53 9.53
N THR A 142 19.23 -4.50 8.73
CA THR A 142 20.62 -4.97 8.74
C THR A 142 21.59 -3.87 8.33
N LEU A 143 21.30 -3.16 7.23
CA LEU A 143 22.20 -2.11 6.71
C LEU A 143 22.20 -0.85 7.59
N MET A 144 21.09 -0.55 8.27
CA MET A 144 20.99 0.58 9.21
C MET A 144 21.45 0.23 10.63
N ASN A 145 21.87 -1.01 10.88
CA ASN A 145 22.21 -1.52 12.21
C ASN A 145 21.08 -1.30 13.24
N ARG A 146 19.85 -1.65 12.86
CA ARG A 146 18.64 -1.55 13.67
C ARG A 146 18.05 -2.93 13.91
N GLN A 147 17.42 -3.13 15.07
CA GLN A 147 16.73 -4.39 15.39
C GLN A 147 15.29 -4.42 14.86
N GLU A 148 14.63 -3.26 14.81
CA GLU A 148 13.24 -3.14 14.40
C GLU A 148 12.97 -1.79 13.70
N PHE A 149 11.84 -1.71 13.00
CA PHE A 149 11.35 -0.48 12.38
C PHE A 149 10.42 0.25 13.37
N ASP A 150 11.03 0.87 14.39
CA ASP A 150 10.32 1.57 15.46
C ASP A 150 9.78 2.96 15.05
N ALA A 151 9.15 3.66 16.00
CA ALA A 151 8.54 4.96 15.75
C ALA A 151 9.56 6.07 15.42
N GLU A 152 10.78 5.98 15.96
CA GLU A 152 11.86 6.94 15.67
C GLU A 152 12.32 6.76 14.22
N LEU A 153 12.62 5.52 13.81
CA LEU A 153 13.02 5.23 12.44
C LEU A 153 11.92 5.57 11.43
N ALA A 154 10.66 5.30 11.77
CA ALA A 154 9.52 5.70 10.94
C ALA A 154 9.46 7.22 10.76
N THR A 155 9.63 8.00 11.84
CA THR A 155 9.59 9.47 11.78
C THR A 155 10.76 10.02 10.95
N ASP A 156 11.96 9.51 11.16
CA ASP A 156 13.17 9.92 10.43
C ASP A 156 13.04 9.61 8.93
N THR A 157 12.60 8.38 8.61
CA THR A 157 12.40 7.93 7.22
C THR A 157 11.33 8.78 6.54
N SER A 158 10.22 9.02 7.23
CA SER A 158 9.13 9.84 6.70
C SER A 158 9.61 11.26 6.42
N THR A 159 10.32 11.87 7.36
CA THR A 159 10.84 13.25 7.24
C THR A 159 11.88 13.40 6.12
N PHE A 160 12.68 12.36 5.88
CA PHE A 160 13.67 12.34 4.80
C PHE A 160 13.02 12.34 3.40
N LEU A 161 11.88 11.66 3.25
CA LEU A 161 11.09 11.58 2.02
C LEU A 161 10.23 12.82 1.82
#